data_AF-A0A0Q6G565-F1
#
_entry.id   AF-A0A0Q6G565-F1
#
_cell.length_a   1.000
_cell.length_b   1.000
_cell.length_c   1.000
_cell.angle_alpha   90.00
_cell.angle_beta   90.00
_cell.angle_gamma   90.00
#
_symmetry.space_group_name_H-M   'P 1'
#
loop_
_entity.id
_entity.type
_entity.pdbx_description
1 polymer ?
#
loop_
_entity_poly.entity_id
_entity_poly.type
_entity_poly.pdbx_seq_one_letter_code
_entity_poly.pdbx_strand_id
1 'polypeptide(L)'
;MLTFAAEGNGQGKLEINGQSQPVSYELVEAREDDDSRQVRIRLHAPRDWLMKQGFSGEAVLVRNNGARIAVRREGGVDVDDAVSVTLEGYDDSRSDEGEVSDAYPELKH
;
A
#
# COMPACT_ATOMS: atom_id res chain seq x y z
N MET A 1 -2.72 -22.72 2.18
CA MET A 1 -3.84 -21.96 2.79
C MET A 1 -3.23 -20.64 3.25
N LEU A 2 -3.64 -19.49 2.71
CA LEU A 2 -3.02 -18.20 3.08
C LEU A 2 -3.26 -17.94 4.56
N THR A 3 -2.19 -17.96 5.36
CA THR A 3 -2.27 -17.64 6.78
C THR A 3 -1.79 -16.21 6.95
N PHE A 4 -2.65 -15.34 7.48
CA PHE A 4 -2.26 -13.99 7.86
C PHE A 4 -1.26 -14.08 8.99
N ALA A 5 -0.04 -13.63 8.76
CA ALA A 5 1.06 -13.72 9.72
C ALA A 5 1.10 -12.49 10.63
N ALA A 6 0.92 -11.29 10.06
CA ALA A 6 0.92 -10.02 10.79
C ALA A 6 0.08 -8.96 10.07
N GLU A 7 -0.44 -8.02 10.85
CA GLU A 7 -1.14 -6.83 10.36
C GLU A 7 -0.55 -5.58 11.02
N GLY A 8 -0.44 -4.51 10.25
CA GLY A 8 0.13 -3.24 10.68
C GLY A 8 -0.65 -2.08 10.09
N ASN A 9 -0.58 -0.93 10.74
CA ASN A 9 -1.16 0.30 10.21
C ASN A 9 -0.16 1.44 10.31
N GLY A 10 -0.15 2.26 9.27
CA GLY A 10 0.80 3.33 9.11
C GLY A 10 0.17 4.56 8.50
N GLN A 11 0.93 5.65 8.58
CA GLN A 11 0.59 6.90 7.91
C GLN A 11 1.70 7.23 6.91
N GLY A 12 1.29 7.64 5.73
CA GLY A 12 2.20 7.97 4.64
C GLY A 12 1.64 9.10 3.79
N LYS A 13 2.27 9.31 2.65
CA LYS A 13 1.92 10.31 1.66
C LYS A 13 1.78 9.63 0.32
N LEU A 14 0.63 9.74 -0.30
CA LEU A 14 0.42 9.26 -1.64
C LEU A 14 0.94 10.32 -2.62
N GLU A 15 1.92 9.97 -3.43
CA GLU A 15 2.50 10.80 -4.49
C GLU A 15 1.94 10.41 -5.86
N ILE A 16 1.35 11.39 -6.55
CA ILE A 16 0.83 11.27 -7.91
C ILE A 16 1.20 12.54 -8.67
N ASN A 17 1.88 12.41 -9.82
CA ASN A 17 2.28 13.54 -10.66
C ASN A 17 3.00 14.68 -9.89
N GLY A 18 3.79 14.34 -8.86
CA GLY A 18 4.50 15.32 -8.02
C GLY A 18 3.63 16.03 -6.97
N GLN A 19 2.38 15.63 -6.81
CA GLN A 19 1.53 16.06 -5.70
C GLN A 19 1.48 14.98 -4.63
N SER A 20 1.59 15.38 -3.38
CA SER A 20 1.56 14.46 -2.23
C SER A 20 0.33 14.71 -1.37
N GLN A 21 -0.34 13.65 -0.93
CA GLN A 21 -1.46 13.74 0.01
C GLN A 21 -1.27 12.80 1.19
N PRO A 22 -1.42 13.28 2.44
CA PRO A 22 -1.38 12.40 3.60
C PRO A 22 -2.52 11.38 3.55
N VAL A 23 -2.16 10.10 3.68
CA VAL A 23 -3.09 8.96 3.68
C VAL A 23 -2.67 7.96 4.75
N SER A 24 -3.66 7.25 5.29
CA SER A 24 -3.42 6.10 6.17
C SER A 24 -3.42 4.83 5.32
N TYR A 25 -2.53 3.90 5.64
CA TYR A 25 -2.44 2.60 5.00
C TYR A 25 -2.39 1.47 6.03
N GLU A 26 -2.79 0.30 5.58
CA GLU A 26 -2.78 -0.96 6.30
C GLU A 26 -1.82 -1.91 5.58
N LEU A 27 -1.02 -2.61 6.35
CA LEU A 27 -0.10 -3.64 5.91
C LEU A 27 -0.65 -4.98 6.37
N VAL A 28 -0.67 -5.96 5.48
CA VAL A 28 -1.12 -7.32 5.76
C VAL A 28 -0.04 -8.26 5.23
N GLU A 29 0.68 -8.91 6.14
CA GLU A 29 1.61 -9.97 5.79
C GLU A 29 0.83 -11.27 5.61
N ALA A 30 0.85 -11.79 4.39
CA ALA A 30 0.35 -13.12 4.08
C ALA A 30 1.54 -14.07 3.92
N ARG A 31 1.51 -15.20 4.64
CA ARG A 31 2.48 -16.27 4.46
C ARG A 31 1.83 -17.43 3.72
N GLU A 32 2.49 -17.88 2.67
CA GLU A 32 2.14 -19.11 1.97
C GLU A 32 2.92 -20.30 2.53
N ASP A 33 2.38 -21.51 2.33
CA ASP A 33 2.98 -22.77 2.78
C ASP A 33 4.39 -23.02 2.17
N ASP A 34 4.73 -22.35 1.07
CA ASP A 34 6.02 -22.46 0.36
C ASP A 34 7.10 -21.48 0.90
N ASP A 35 6.93 -21.00 2.14
CA ASP A 35 7.77 -19.98 2.80
C ASP A 35 7.79 -18.60 2.10
N SER A 36 7.00 -18.43 1.04
CA SER A 36 6.81 -17.15 0.38
C SER A 36 5.99 -16.22 1.28
N ARG A 37 6.61 -15.10 1.66
CA ARG A 37 5.97 -14.02 2.41
C ARG A 37 5.61 -12.91 1.43
N GLN A 38 4.35 -12.48 1.47
CA GLN A 38 3.86 -11.39 0.64
C GLN A 38 3.26 -10.32 1.54
N VAL A 39 3.81 -9.11 1.47
CA VAL A 39 3.23 -7.96 2.17
C VAL A 39 2.27 -7.25 1.23
N ARG A 40 0.98 -7.32 1.56
CA ARG A 40 -0.07 -6.59 0.87
C ARG A 40 -0.33 -5.29 1.60
N ILE A 41 -0.43 -4.21 0.84
CA ILE A 41 -0.55 -2.86 1.37
C ILE A 41 -1.83 -2.28 0.84
N ARG A 42 -2.73 -1.90 1.73
CA ARG A 42 -4.04 -1.38 1.38
C ARG A 42 -4.19 0.02 1.94
N LEU A 43 -4.59 0.97 1.13
CA LEU A 43 -4.81 2.34 1.61
C LEU A 43 -6.05 2.94 1.00
N HIS A 44 -6.60 3.91 1.72
CA HIS A 44 -7.80 4.62 1.32
C HIS A 44 -7.42 6.04 0.89
N ALA A 45 -7.65 6.34 -0.38
CA ALA A 45 -7.42 7.66 -0.93
C ALA A 45 -8.75 8.28 -1.40
N PRO A 46 -8.96 9.59 -1.18
CA PRO A 46 -10.16 10.26 -1.66
C PRO A 46 -10.15 10.29 -3.20
N ARG A 47 -11.25 9.79 -3.77
CA ARG A 47 -11.47 9.68 -5.22
C ARG A 47 -11.26 11.01 -5.93
N ASP A 48 -11.84 12.08 -5.37
CA ASP A 48 -11.79 13.42 -5.94
C ASP A 48 -10.35 13.91 -6.11
N TRP A 49 -9.49 13.61 -5.13
CA TRP A 49 -8.08 13.94 -5.21
C TRP A 49 -7.37 13.11 -6.28
N LEU A 50 -7.60 11.79 -6.33
CA LEU A 50 -7.02 10.92 -7.35
C LEU A 50 -7.38 11.40 -8.77
N MET A 51 -8.66 11.70 -9.00
CA MET A 51 -9.14 12.23 -10.27
C MET A 51 -8.52 13.60 -10.59
N LYS A 52 -8.45 14.49 -9.59
CA LYS A 52 -7.81 15.80 -9.73
C LYS A 52 -6.33 15.71 -10.08
N GLN A 53 -5.62 14.68 -9.58
CA GLN A 53 -4.21 14.44 -9.92
C GLN A 53 -4.01 13.66 -11.24
N GLY A 54 -5.09 13.24 -11.91
CA GLY A 54 -4.99 12.41 -13.12
C GLY A 54 -4.49 10.99 -12.83
N PHE A 55 -4.84 10.42 -11.67
CA PHE A 55 -4.52 9.04 -11.33
C PHE A 55 -5.06 8.10 -12.41
N SER A 56 -4.15 7.36 -13.06
CA SER A 56 -4.47 6.47 -14.19
C SER A 56 -4.40 4.99 -13.82
N GLY A 57 -4.28 4.66 -12.53
CA GLY A 57 -4.18 3.28 -12.02
C GLY A 57 -2.93 3.00 -11.21
N GLU A 58 -1.91 3.88 -11.26
CA GLU A 58 -0.64 3.72 -10.55
C GLU A 58 -0.30 4.98 -9.74
N ALA A 59 0.19 4.79 -8.53
CA ALA A 59 0.64 5.85 -7.63
C ALA A 59 1.79 5.34 -6.75
N VAL A 60 2.49 6.27 -6.09
CA VAL A 60 3.59 5.92 -5.19
C VAL A 60 3.21 6.31 -3.77
N LEU A 61 3.07 5.33 -2.88
CA LEU A 61 2.96 5.57 -1.46
C LEU A 61 4.35 5.80 -0.87
N VAL A 62 4.58 6.98 -0.31
CA VAL A 62 5.76 7.29 0.49
C VAL A 62 5.42 7.18 1.96
N ARG A 63 6.01 6.20 2.62
CA ARG A 63 5.84 5.95 4.06
C ARG A 63 6.67 6.94 4.87
N ASN A 64 6.35 7.09 6.15
CA ASN A 64 7.05 8.05 7.01
C ASN A 64 8.53 7.70 7.26
N ASN A 65 8.90 6.42 7.10
CA ASN A 65 10.29 5.96 7.14
C ASN A 65 11.09 6.27 5.85
N GLY A 66 10.46 6.88 4.84
CA GLY A 66 11.07 7.19 3.55
C GLY A 66 10.98 6.07 2.51
N ALA A 67 10.43 4.91 2.88
CA ALA A 67 10.20 3.82 1.93
C ALA A 67 9.10 4.19 0.94
N ARG A 68 9.31 3.85 -0.33
CA ARG A 68 8.42 4.19 -1.44
C ARG A 68 7.89 2.91 -2.05
N ILE A 69 6.57 2.80 -2.11
CA ILE A 69 5.88 1.59 -2.54
C ILE A 69 4.95 1.95 -3.69
N ALA A 70 5.07 1.23 -4.79
CA ALA A 70 4.12 1.37 -5.90
C ALA A 70 2.78 0.75 -5.47
N VAL A 71 1.75 1.60 -5.41
CA VAL A 71 0.37 1.17 -5.18
C VAL A 71 -0.38 1.32 -6.48
N ARG A 72 -1.18 0.31 -6.82
CA ARG A 72 -1.97 0.30 -8.03
C ARG A 72 -3.40 -0.13 -7.71
N ARG A 73 -4.29 0.16 -8.64
CA ARG A 73 -5.65 -0.34 -8.58
C ARG A 73 -5.96 -1.12 -9.83
N GLU A 74 -6.50 -2.32 -9.65
CA GLU A 74 -7.09 -3.05 -10.75
C GLU A 74 -8.45 -2.43 -11.06
N GLY A 75 -8.53 -1.74 -12.22
CA GLY A 75 -9.64 -0.85 -12.55
C GLY A 75 -9.34 0.57 -12.07
N GLY A 76 -9.29 1.52 -13.01
CA GLY A 76 -9.03 2.93 -12.72
C GLY A 76 -10.02 3.54 -11.73
N VAL A 77 -9.86 4.84 -11.46
CA VAL A 77 -10.83 5.59 -10.66
C VAL A 77 -11.91 6.14 -11.57
N ASP A 78 -13.16 5.70 -11.39
CA ASP A 78 -14.30 6.24 -12.12
C ASP A 78 -15.12 7.22 -11.27
N VAL A 79 -15.97 8.04 -11.89
CA VAL A 79 -16.89 8.95 -11.20
C VAL A 79 -18.03 8.20 -10.50
N ASP A 80 -18.28 6.94 -10.84
CA ASP A 80 -19.23 6.07 -10.15
C ASP A 80 -18.63 5.40 -8.88
N ASP A 81 -17.31 5.43 -8.73
CA ASP A 81 -16.63 4.80 -7.58
C ASP A 81 -16.98 5.49 -6.25
N ALA A 82 -16.81 4.79 -5.13
CA ALA A 82 -17.04 5.37 -3.82
C ALA A 82 -16.17 6.62 -3.58
N VAL A 83 -16.65 7.53 -2.72
CA VAL A 83 -15.92 8.77 -2.33
C VAL A 83 -14.49 8.48 -1.86
N SER A 84 -14.26 7.30 -1.29
CA SER A 84 -12.95 6.76 -0.96
C SER A 84 -12.65 5.55 -1.83
N VAL A 85 -11.53 5.60 -2.53
CA VAL A 85 -11.02 4.50 -3.35
C VAL A 85 -9.94 3.76 -2.58
N THR A 86 -10.03 2.45 -2.62
CA THR A 86 -8.99 1.56 -2.10
C THR A 86 -7.91 1.35 -3.16
N LEU A 87 -6.67 1.63 -2.80
CA LEU A 87 -5.47 1.34 -3.58
C LEU A 87 -4.71 0.20 -2.93
N GLU A 88 -4.10 -0.65 -3.75
CA GLU A 88 -3.41 -1.84 -3.29
C GLU A 88 -1.98 -1.89 -3.84
N GLY A 89 -1.01 -1.94 -2.94
CA GLY A 89 0.39 -2.21 -3.24
C GLY A 89 0.71 -3.66 -2.93
N TYR A 90 1.55 -4.25 -3.77
CA TYR A 90 2.21 -5.51 -3.46
C TYR A 90 3.68 -5.21 -3.35
N ASP A 91 4.24 -5.43 -2.17
CA ASP A 91 5.68 -5.43 -2.02
C ASP A 91 6.14 -6.86 -2.26
N ASP A 92 6.48 -7.16 -3.52
CA ASP A 92 7.09 -8.43 -3.95
C ASP A 92 8.59 -8.45 -3.65
N SER A 93 9.09 -7.45 -2.92
CA SER A 93 10.45 -7.53 -2.41
C SER A 93 10.49 -8.76 -1.50
N ARG A 94 11.16 -9.81 -1.97
CA ARG A 94 11.55 -10.97 -1.18
C ARG A 94 12.45 -10.45 -0.06
N SER A 95 11.83 -9.90 0.97
CA SER A 95 12.55 -9.40 2.11
C SER A 95 12.63 -10.56 3.09
N ASP A 96 13.85 -10.98 3.38
CA ASP A 96 14.18 -11.79 4.53
C ASP A 96 13.50 -11.19 5.79
N GLU A 97 13.20 -12.02 6.79
CA GLU A 97 12.50 -11.60 8.03
C GLU A 97 13.13 -10.36 8.70
N GLY A 98 14.46 -10.21 8.59
CA GLY A 98 15.18 -9.04 9.08
C GLY A 98 14.96 -7.78 8.24
N GLU A 99 14.82 -7.91 6.91
CA GLU A 99 14.54 -6.78 6.02
C GLU A 99 13.07 -6.36 6.09
N VAL A 100 12.12 -7.29 6.28
CA VAL A 100 10.71 -6.93 6.51
C VAL A 100 10.57 -6.21 7.85
N SER A 101 11.20 -6.71 8.90
CA SER A 101 11.11 -6.09 10.23
C SER A 101 11.73 -4.67 10.26
N ASP A 102 12.82 -4.45 9.51
CA ASP A 102 13.46 -3.13 9.38
C ASP A 102 12.68 -2.20 8.43
N ALA A 103 12.18 -2.73 7.31
CA ALA A 103 11.38 -1.99 6.35
C ALA A 103 9.97 -1.67 6.86
N TYR A 104 9.42 -2.47 7.76
CA TYR A 104 8.06 -2.38 8.30
C TYR A 104 8.08 -2.50 9.84
N PRO A 105 8.67 -1.54 10.56
CA PRO A 105 8.71 -1.54 12.03
C PRO A 105 7.31 -1.42 12.69
N GLU A 106 6.31 -1.13 11.88
CA GLU A 106 4.90 -1.00 12.18
C GLU A 106 4.13 -2.32 12.10
N LEU A 107 4.72 -3.38 11.52
CA LEU A 107 4.22 -4.74 11.66
C LEU A 107 4.59 -5.23 13.07
N LYS A 108 3.59 -5.40 13.93
CA LYS A 108 3.79 -6.03 15.24
C LYS A 108 3.86 -7.54 15.06
N HIS A 109 5.08 -8.08 15.11
CA HIS A 109 5.36 -9.51 15.25
C HIS A 109 5.34 -9.93 16.72
#